data_AF-A0A531KQG4-F1
#
_entry.id   AF-A0A531KQG4-F1
#
_cell.length_a   1.000
_cell.length_b   1.000
_cell.length_c   1.000
_cell.angle_alpha   90.00
_cell.angle_beta   90.00
_cell.angle_gamma   90.00
#
_symmetry.space_group_name_H-M   'P 1'
#
loop_
_entity.id
_entity.type
_entity.pdbx_description
1 polymer ?
#
loop_
_entity_poly.entity_id
_entity_poly.type
_entity_poly.pdbx_seq_one_letter_code
_entity_poly.pdbx_strand_id
1 'polypeptide(L)'
;AEEAKAHLLEFAAVNKIEIDYMPGQMSVAHKQRYVDDYKAHAEIMATRFGYPHISFMDARETAERLGSARYFGGTRDTGTGHIHPLKLVIGTAKVAAQAGAQLFEQTLATAIASVGGKVRVTTPKGTISAEKCLIGVNAHGGTLEPISAAHIMPIGSFIGATVPLGDSNVLPGGEAVDDSRFVVRYFRKSTDGRLLFGGREIYAVNDPKDIHVHIRRQIAELYPDLRDV
;
A
#
# COMPACT_ATOMS: atom_id res chain seq x y z
N ALA A 1 -11.49 12.03 0.16
CA ALA A 1 -10.28 11.30 0.62
C ALA A 1 -10.24 11.21 2.14
N GLU A 2 -10.33 12.34 2.86
CA GLU A 2 -10.34 12.37 4.33
C GLU A 2 -11.43 11.51 4.97
N GLU A 3 -12.66 11.53 4.44
CA GLU A 3 -13.76 10.71 4.96
C GLU A 3 -13.47 9.20 4.90
N ALA A 4 -12.85 8.72 3.81
CA ALA A 4 -12.51 7.30 3.67
C ALA A 4 -11.44 6.86 4.68
N LYS A 5 -10.44 7.72 4.90
CA LYS A 5 -9.42 7.54 5.94
C LYS A 5 -10.05 7.50 7.34
N ALA A 6 -10.87 8.50 7.65
CA ALA A 6 -11.55 8.62 8.93
C ALA A 6 -12.42 7.39 9.20
N HIS A 7 -13.22 6.98 8.21
CA HIS A 7 -14.05 5.80 8.30
C HIS A 7 -13.24 4.51 8.53
N LEU A 8 -12.11 4.32 7.84
CA LEU A 8 -11.25 3.15 8.05
C LEU A 8 -10.69 3.10 9.49
N LEU A 9 -10.16 4.22 9.97
CA LEU A 9 -9.57 4.32 11.30
C LEU A 9 -10.63 4.15 12.40
N GLU A 10 -11.79 4.78 12.23
CA GLU A 10 -12.94 4.65 13.13
C GLU A 10 -13.47 3.20 13.13
N PHE A 11 -13.66 2.60 11.96
CA PHE A 11 -14.10 1.22 11.83
C PHE A 11 -13.15 0.26 12.55
N ALA A 12 -11.85 0.42 12.37
CA ALA A 12 -10.86 -0.40 13.06
C ALA A 12 -10.90 -0.19 14.58
N ALA A 13 -11.02 1.06 15.04
CA ALA A 13 -11.08 1.39 16.46
C ALA A 13 -12.33 0.82 17.14
N VAL A 14 -13.52 1.05 16.57
CA VAL A 14 -14.81 0.57 17.10
C VAL A 14 -14.84 -0.96 17.19
N ASN A 15 -14.26 -1.64 16.20
CA ASN A 15 -14.23 -3.10 16.15
C ASN A 15 -12.97 -3.72 16.79
N LYS A 16 -12.11 -2.92 17.41
CA LYS A 16 -10.87 -3.37 18.08
C LYS A 16 -9.97 -4.21 17.15
N ILE A 17 -9.84 -3.76 15.90
CA ILE A 17 -8.95 -4.37 14.92
C ILE A 17 -7.58 -3.71 15.06
N GLU A 18 -6.61 -4.44 15.60
CA GLU A 18 -5.22 -4.01 15.72
C GLU A 18 -4.56 -3.94 14.33
N ILE A 19 -4.76 -2.83 13.62
CA ILE A 19 -4.23 -2.63 12.26
C ILE A 19 -2.79 -2.12 12.24
N ASP A 20 -2.11 -2.01 13.38
CA ASP A 20 -0.77 -1.43 13.50
C ASP A 20 -0.66 -0.07 12.78
N TYR A 21 -1.61 0.83 13.03
CA TYR A 21 -1.60 2.14 12.39
C TYR A 21 -0.39 2.97 12.83
N MET A 22 0.39 3.41 11.85
CA MET A 22 1.52 4.29 12.03
C MET A 22 1.25 5.60 11.28
N PRO A 23 1.08 6.74 11.98
CA PRO A 23 0.81 8.02 11.34
C PRO A 23 2.06 8.56 10.63
N GLY A 24 1.83 9.35 9.59
CA GLY A 24 2.89 10.02 8.84
C GLY A 24 3.27 9.32 7.55
N GLN A 25 3.39 10.14 6.50
CA GLN A 25 4.00 9.78 5.23
C GLN A 25 4.99 10.86 4.82
N MET A 26 6.11 10.47 4.22
CA MET A 26 7.07 11.36 3.57
C MET A 26 7.11 11.07 2.07
N SER A 27 7.01 12.10 1.25
CA SER A 27 7.25 12.02 -0.19
C SER A 27 8.53 12.78 -0.49
N VAL A 28 9.56 12.14 -1.05
CA VAL A 28 10.92 12.70 -1.10
C VAL A 28 11.50 12.85 -2.51
N ALA A 29 12.21 13.95 -2.74
CA ALA A 29 12.72 14.34 -4.04
C ALA A 29 14.10 13.72 -4.33
N HIS A 30 14.17 12.81 -5.31
CA HIS A 30 15.43 12.17 -5.70
C HIS A 30 16.33 13.00 -6.62
N LYS A 31 15.85 14.17 -7.09
CA LYS A 31 16.61 15.13 -7.89
C LYS A 31 16.33 16.54 -7.39
N GLN A 32 17.38 17.36 -7.33
CA GLN A 32 17.29 18.76 -6.89
C GLN A 32 16.20 19.56 -7.64
N ARG A 33 16.06 19.35 -8.94
CA ARG A 33 15.09 20.07 -9.79
C ARG A 33 13.62 19.86 -9.41
N TYR A 34 13.29 18.86 -8.58
CA TYR A 34 11.92 18.61 -8.13
C TYR A 34 11.60 19.28 -6.79
N VAL A 35 12.59 19.81 -6.07
CA VAL A 35 12.40 20.29 -4.69
C VAL A 35 11.39 21.45 -4.63
N ASP A 36 11.44 22.36 -5.60
CA ASP A 36 10.52 23.51 -5.65
C ASP A 36 9.07 23.07 -5.88
N ASP A 37 8.84 22.00 -6.65
CA ASP A 37 7.49 21.44 -6.86
C ASP A 37 6.92 20.86 -5.55
N TYR A 38 7.75 20.21 -4.73
CA TYR A 38 7.36 19.69 -3.42
C TYR A 38 7.01 20.81 -2.44
N LYS A 39 7.79 21.90 -2.44
CA LYS A 39 7.50 23.07 -1.63
C LYS A 39 6.18 23.73 -2.06
N ALA A 40 6.01 23.97 -3.36
CA ALA A 40 4.78 24.53 -3.91
C ALA A 40 3.56 23.62 -3.63
N HIS A 41 3.73 22.30 -3.69
CA HIS A 41 2.67 21.35 -3.37
C HIS A 41 2.16 21.51 -1.94
N ALA A 42 3.06 21.59 -0.94
CA ALA A 42 2.66 21.82 0.45
C ALA A 42 1.87 23.14 0.62
N GLU A 43 2.35 24.22 -0.01
CA GLU A 43 1.69 25.53 0.01
C GLU A 43 0.29 25.47 -0.63
N ILE A 44 0.15 24.80 -1.78
CA ILE A 44 -1.14 24.62 -2.48
C ILE A 44 -2.12 23.81 -1.63
N MET A 45 -1.66 22.72 -1.01
CA MET A 45 -2.51 21.87 -0.17
C MET A 45 -3.06 22.65 1.03
N ALA A 46 -2.23 23.45 1.68
CA ALA A 46 -2.66 24.29 2.80
C ALA A 46 -3.63 25.41 2.36
N THR A 47 -3.29 26.15 1.30
CA THR A 47 -3.98 27.41 0.96
C THR A 47 -5.20 27.22 0.05
N ARG A 48 -5.14 26.29 -0.91
CA ARG A 48 -6.20 26.09 -1.90
C ARG A 48 -7.15 24.96 -1.53
N PHE A 49 -6.61 23.90 -0.91
CA PHE A 49 -7.40 22.71 -0.56
C PHE A 49 -7.76 22.63 0.92
N GLY A 50 -7.28 23.57 1.75
CA GLY A 50 -7.57 23.60 3.18
C GLY A 50 -7.05 22.38 3.93
N TYR A 51 -5.94 21.79 3.46
CA TYR A 51 -5.32 20.60 4.04
C TYR A 51 -3.94 20.96 4.63
N PRO A 52 -3.90 21.44 5.89
CA PRO A 52 -2.68 21.98 6.51
C PRO A 52 -1.75 20.91 7.07
N HIS A 53 -2.04 19.62 6.85
CA HIS A 53 -1.29 18.50 7.42
C HIS A 53 0.01 18.17 6.67
N ILE A 54 0.21 18.78 5.49
CA ILE A 54 1.40 18.64 4.66
C ILE A 54 2.34 19.82 4.90
N SER A 55 3.60 19.51 5.19
CA SER A 55 4.67 20.49 5.36
C SER A 55 5.87 20.12 4.50
N PHE A 56 6.60 21.13 4.00
CA PHE A 56 7.85 20.92 3.26
C PHE A 56 8.99 20.63 4.24
N MET A 57 9.86 19.70 3.87
CA MET A 57 11.11 19.38 4.56
C MET A 57 12.28 19.72 3.64
N ASP A 58 13.26 20.47 4.15
CA ASP A 58 14.51 20.69 3.43
C ASP A 58 15.38 19.42 3.41
N ALA A 59 16.52 19.48 2.73
CA ALA A 59 17.43 18.34 2.62
C ALA A 59 17.96 17.85 3.98
N ARG A 60 18.15 18.76 4.95
CA ARG A 60 18.67 18.42 6.28
C ARG A 60 17.61 17.69 7.09
N GLU A 61 16.40 18.23 7.19
CA GLU A 61 15.29 17.57 7.89
C GLU A 61 14.96 16.22 7.23
N THR A 62 14.95 16.17 5.89
CA THR A 62 14.73 14.92 5.15
C THR A 62 15.78 13.87 5.51
N ALA A 63 17.06 14.25 5.58
CA ALA A 63 18.14 13.33 5.92
C ALA A 63 18.04 12.83 7.37
N GLU A 64 17.71 13.72 8.31
CA GLU A 64 17.50 13.38 9.72
C GLU A 64 16.36 12.36 9.90
N ARG A 65 15.22 12.56 9.22
CA ARG A 65 14.06 11.67 9.33
C ARG A 65 14.23 10.33 8.64
N LEU A 66 14.91 10.30 7.50
CA LEU A 66 15.15 9.06 6.76
C LEU A 66 16.33 8.27 7.32
N GLY A 67 17.29 8.93 7.96
CA GLY A 67 18.61 8.34 8.21
C GLY A 67 19.40 8.15 6.90
N SER A 68 19.18 9.00 5.90
CA SER A 68 19.86 8.93 4.60
C SER A 68 19.93 10.29 3.90
N ALA A 69 21.12 10.65 3.41
CA ALA A 69 21.36 11.90 2.67
C ALA A 69 21.15 11.78 1.15
N ARG A 70 20.41 10.75 0.68
CA ARG A 70 20.21 10.48 -0.77
C ARG A 70 19.12 11.33 -1.43
N TYR A 71 18.38 12.12 -0.67
CA TYR A 71 17.27 12.94 -1.15
C TYR A 71 17.53 14.42 -0.88
N PHE A 72 16.95 15.29 -1.72
CA PHE A 72 17.24 16.74 -1.73
C PHE A 72 16.18 17.57 -0.97
N GLY A 73 15.20 16.92 -0.36
CA GLY A 73 14.04 17.55 0.27
C GLY A 73 12.78 16.71 0.04
N GLY A 74 11.64 17.17 0.52
CA GLY A 74 10.36 16.48 0.32
C GLY A 74 9.20 17.15 1.04
N THR A 75 8.10 16.43 1.16
CA THR A 75 6.96 16.79 2.00
C THR A 75 6.68 15.72 3.03
N ARG A 76 6.17 16.14 4.19
CA ARG A 76 5.67 15.27 5.24
C ARG A 76 4.20 15.54 5.45
N ASP A 77 3.39 14.50 5.28
CA ASP A 77 1.95 14.50 5.54
C ASP A 77 1.69 13.81 6.88
N THR A 78 1.28 14.58 7.87
CA THR A 78 0.92 14.08 9.21
C THR A 78 -0.53 13.61 9.31
N GLY A 79 -1.35 13.87 8.30
CA GLY A 79 -2.73 13.41 8.24
C GLY A 79 -2.85 11.98 7.72
N THR A 80 -1.82 11.41 7.10
CA THR A 80 -1.85 10.06 6.51
C THR A 80 -1.04 9.06 7.36
N GLY A 81 -0.75 7.89 6.83
CA GLY A 81 0.02 6.86 7.52
C GLY A 81 -0.07 5.51 6.81
N HIS A 82 0.45 4.48 7.45
CA HIS A 82 0.36 3.09 6.98
C HIS A 82 -0.23 2.16 8.03
N ILE A 83 -0.69 1.00 7.56
CA ILE A 83 -1.32 -0.04 8.38
C ILE A 83 -0.75 -1.41 8.00
N HIS A 84 -1.07 -2.42 8.79
CA HIS A 84 -0.92 -3.83 8.45
C HIS A 84 -2.16 -4.33 7.69
N PRO A 85 -2.15 -4.39 6.35
CA PRO A 85 -3.35 -4.66 5.55
C PRO A 85 -3.96 -6.04 5.83
N LEU A 86 -3.13 -7.07 6.07
CA LEU A 86 -3.65 -8.40 6.40
C LEU A 86 -4.40 -8.44 7.74
N LYS A 87 -3.96 -7.68 8.75
CA LYS A 87 -4.68 -7.58 10.03
C LYS A 87 -6.03 -6.89 9.83
N LEU A 88 -6.08 -5.83 9.02
CA LEU A 88 -7.34 -5.19 8.63
C LEU A 88 -8.28 -6.18 7.94
N VAL A 89 -7.82 -6.92 6.92
CA VAL A 89 -8.65 -7.89 6.19
C VAL A 89 -9.20 -8.98 7.13
N ILE A 90 -8.34 -9.57 7.97
CA ILE A 90 -8.75 -10.60 8.94
C ILE A 90 -9.74 -10.03 9.96
N GLY A 91 -9.49 -8.82 10.47
CA GLY A 91 -10.40 -8.14 11.40
C GLY A 91 -11.76 -7.87 10.77
N THR A 92 -11.80 -7.29 9.57
CA THR A 92 -13.04 -7.04 8.83
C THR A 92 -13.82 -8.32 8.55
N ALA A 93 -13.14 -9.41 8.18
CA ALA A 93 -13.78 -10.72 7.99
C ALA A 93 -14.44 -11.23 9.27
N LYS A 94 -13.77 -11.09 10.42
CA LYS A 94 -14.36 -11.46 11.73
C LYS A 94 -15.60 -10.63 12.06
N VAL A 95 -15.55 -9.32 11.85
CA VAL A 95 -16.69 -8.42 12.07
C VAL A 95 -17.86 -8.80 11.15
N ALA A 96 -17.60 -9.07 9.87
CA ALA A 96 -18.62 -9.50 8.93
C ALA A 96 -19.28 -10.83 9.35
N ALA A 97 -18.48 -11.81 9.77
CA ALA A 97 -19.00 -13.10 10.25
C ALA A 97 -19.85 -12.92 11.53
N GLN A 98 -19.42 -12.07 12.46
CA GLN A 98 -20.20 -11.74 13.66
C GLN A 98 -21.52 -11.03 13.34
N ALA A 99 -21.56 -10.25 12.26
CA ALA A 99 -22.78 -9.64 11.73
C ALA A 99 -23.67 -10.62 10.93
N GLY A 100 -23.30 -11.90 10.85
CA GLY A 100 -24.08 -12.96 10.19
C GLY A 100 -23.69 -13.24 8.74
N ALA A 101 -22.64 -12.63 8.21
CA ALA A 101 -22.14 -12.96 6.88
C ALA A 101 -21.56 -14.38 6.86
N GLN A 102 -21.88 -15.14 5.81
CA GLN A 102 -21.29 -16.45 5.57
C GLN A 102 -20.06 -16.30 4.67
N LEU A 103 -18.89 -16.71 5.17
CA LEU A 103 -17.62 -16.61 4.47
C LEU A 103 -17.21 -18.00 3.94
N PHE A 104 -16.99 -18.08 2.63
CA PHE A 104 -16.61 -19.33 1.96
C PHE A 104 -15.24 -19.16 1.31
N GLU A 105 -14.20 -19.64 1.99
CA GLU A 105 -12.85 -19.70 1.42
C GLU A 105 -12.72 -20.88 0.45
N GLN A 106 -11.68 -20.86 -0.40
CA GLN A 106 -11.39 -21.93 -1.37
C GLN A 106 -12.60 -22.34 -2.23
N THR A 107 -13.49 -21.38 -2.51
CA THR A 107 -14.75 -21.56 -3.24
C THR A 107 -14.73 -20.64 -4.46
N LEU A 108 -13.96 -21.05 -5.48
CA LEU A 108 -13.77 -20.26 -6.69
C LEU A 108 -15.10 -20.07 -7.43
N ALA A 109 -15.51 -18.81 -7.66
CA ALA A 109 -16.54 -18.50 -8.63
C ALA A 109 -15.96 -18.68 -10.04
N THR A 110 -16.67 -19.38 -10.91
CA THR A 110 -16.23 -19.66 -12.29
C THR A 110 -17.12 -19.04 -13.36
N ALA A 111 -18.36 -18.67 -13.01
CA ALA A 111 -19.27 -17.95 -13.90
C ALA A 111 -20.33 -17.17 -13.11
N ILE A 112 -20.81 -16.08 -13.70
CA ILE A 112 -21.92 -15.26 -13.18
C ILE A 112 -22.95 -15.11 -14.31
N ALA A 113 -24.22 -15.34 -14.02
CA ALA A 113 -25.31 -15.18 -14.99
C ALA A 113 -26.58 -14.64 -14.34
N SER A 114 -27.37 -13.90 -15.10
CA SER A 114 -28.72 -13.50 -14.72
C SER A 114 -29.73 -14.54 -15.22
N VAL A 115 -30.41 -15.23 -14.30
CA VAL A 115 -31.37 -16.29 -14.62
C VAL A 115 -32.65 -16.08 -13.82
N GLY A 116 -33.78 -15.89 -14.50
CA GLY A 116 -35.09 -15.76 -13.85
C GLY A 116 -35.17 -14.58 -12.87
N GLY A 117 -34.52 -13.45 -13.20
CA GLY A 117 -34.49 -12.25 -12.35
C GLY A 117 -33.54 -12.32 -11.14
N LYS A 118 -32.75 -13.38 -11.00
CA LYS A 118 -31.74 -13.54 -9.96
C LYS A 118 -30.33 -13.67 -10.55
N VAL A 119 -29.33 -13.39 -9.74
CA VAL A 119 -27.94 -13.69 -10.06
C VAL A 119 -27.63 -15.12 -9.66
N ARG A 120 -26.99 -15.85 -10.56
CA ARG A 120 -26.51 -17.21 -10.38
C ARG A 120 -24.99 -17.22 -10.50
N VAL A 121 -24.31 -17.72 -9.46
CA VAL A 121 -22.86 -17.88 -9.44
C VAL A 121 -22.53 -19.37 -9.46
N THR A 122 -21.75 -19.79 -10.46
CA THR A 122 -21.27 -21.17 -10.59
C THR A 122 -19.96 -21.32 -9.82
N THR A 123 -19.81 -22.45 -9.13
CA THR A 123 -18.57 -22.88 -8.49
C THR A 123 -18.29 -24.35 -8.86
N PRO A 124 -17.06 -24.86 -8.66
CA PRO A 124 -16.78 -26.29 -8.89
C PRO A 124 -17.63 -27.26 -8.04
N LYS A 125 -18.20 -26.78 -6.93
CA LYS A 125 -18.96 -27.61 -5.97
C LYS A 125 -20.47 -27.40 -6.05
N GLY A 126 -20.96 -26.55 -6.95
CA GLY A 126 -22.38 -26.25 -7.09
C GLY A 126 -22.64 -24.78 -7.41
N THR A 127 -23.89 -24.37 -7.21
CA THR A 127 -24.40 -23.08 -7.68
C THR A 127 -25.02 -22.29 -6.54
N ILE A 128 -24.70 -21.00 -6.48
CA ILE A 128 -25.25 -20.05 -5.51
C ILE A 128 -26.24 -19.14 -6.24
N SER A 129 -27.41 -18.88 -5.65
CA SER A 129 -28.42 -17.95 -6.19
C SER A 129 -28.62 -16.79 -5.23
N ALA A 130 -28.60 -15.56 -5.75
CA ALA A 130 -28.73 -14.32 -4.98
C ALA A 130 -29.56 -13.28 -5.73
N GLU A 131 -30.13 -12.31 -5.02
CA GLU A 131 -30.84 -11.18 -5.65
C GLU A 131 -29.89 -10.16 -6.26
N LYS A 132 -28.71 -9.98 -5.64
CA LYS A 132 -27.67 -9.05 -6.05
C LYS A 132 -26.31 -9.72 -5.97
N CYS A 133 -25.37 -9.24 -6.78
CA CYS A 133 -23.98 -9.67 -6.75
C CYS A 133 -23.08 -8.44 -6.83
N LEU A 134 -22.09 -8.39 -5.94
CA LEU A 134 -21.00 -7.42 -5.97
C LEU A 134 -19.72 -8.16 -6.36
N ILE A 135 -19.04 -7.69 -7.40
CA ILE A 135 -17.80 -8.30 -7.88
C ILE A 135 -16.62 -7.55 -7.25
N GLY A 136 -15.92 -8.20 -6.31
CA GLY A 136 -14.81 -7.64 -5.54
C GLY A 136 -13.49 -8.38 -5.75
N VAL A 137 -13.12 -8.66 -7.01
CA VAL A 137 -11.99 -9.55 -7.37
C VAL A 137 -10.75 -8.82 -7.88
N ASN A 138 -10.81 -7.50 -8.06
CA ASN A 138 -9.73 -6.69 -8.67
C ASN A 138 -9.22 -7.35 -9.98
N ALA A 139 -7.91 -7.32 -10.25
CA ALA A 139 -7.29 -7.96 -11.41
C ALA A 139 -7.31 -9.50 -11.39
N HIS A 140 -7.85 -10.13 -10.35
CA HIS A 140 -7.90 -11.59 -10.20
C HIS A 140 -9.23 -12.20 -10.64
N GLY A 141 -10.12 -11.41 -11.23
CA GLY A 141 -11.43 -11.87 -11.68
C GLY A 141 -11.44 -12.79 -12.90
N GLY A 142 -10.32 -12.89 -13.63
CA GLY A 142 -10.26 -13.66 -14.88
C GLY A 142 -11.36 -13.22 -15.85
N THR A 143 -12.21 -14.16 -16.24
CA THR A 143 -13.33 -13.92 -17.17
C THR A 143 -14.70 -13.83 -16.47
N LEU A 144 -14.74 -13.67 -15.14
CA LEU A 144 -16.00 -13.58 -14.38
C LEU A 144 -16.88 -12.40 -14.83
N GLU A 145 -16.25 -11.28 -15.17
CA GLU A 145 -16.89 -10.11 -15.74
C GLU A 145 -16.03 -9.62 -16.92
N PRO A 146 -16.29 -10.13 -18.15
CA PRO A 146 -15.41 -9.91 -19.29
C PRO A 146 -15.24 -8.44 -19.70
N ILE A 147 -16.24 -7.59 -19.45
CA ILE A 147 -16.20 -6.19 -19.87
C ILE A 147 -15.17 -5.43 -19.03
N SER A 148 -15.21 -5.55 -17.72
CA SER A 148 -14.23 -4.95 -16.80
C SER A 148 -12.86 -5.59 -16.99
N ALA A 149 -12.79 -6.92 -17.13
CA ALA A 149 -11.54 -7.62 -17.33
C ALA A 149 -10.76 -7.14 -18.57
N ALA A 150 -11.46 -6.76 -19.66
CA ALA A 150 -10.83 -6.22 -20.86
C ALA A 150 -10.12 -4.86 -20.64
N HIS A 151 -10.40 -4.18 -19.52
CA HIS A 151 -9.83 -2.88 -19.17
C HIS A 151 -8.85 -2.96 -17.98
N ILE A 152 -8.53 -4.16 -17.49
CA ILE A 152 -7.64 -4.35 -16.34
C ILE A 152 -6.36 -5.05 -16.79
N MET A 153 -5.23 -4.37 -16.59
CA MET A 153 -3.90 -4.95 -16.78
C MET A 153 -3.29 -5.29 -15.42
N PRO A 154 -3.05 -6.59 -15.10
CA PRO A 154 -2.38 -6.95 -13.85
C PRO A 154 -0.90 -6.54 -13.90
N ILE A 155 -0.45 -5.80 -12.90
CA ILE A 155 0.96 -5.41 -12.73
C ILE A 155 1.49 -6.09 -11.47
N GLY A 156 2.58 -6.85 -11.61
CA GLY A 156 3.27 -7.45 -10.47
C GLY A 156 4.13 -6.40 -9.77
N SER A 157 3.90 -6.21 -8.46
CA SER A 157 4.77 -5.40 -7.60
C SER A 157 5.36 -6.28 -6.50
N PHE A 158 6.61 -6.04 -6.13
CA PHE A 158 7.35 -6.87 -5.19
C PHE A 158 7.92 -6.01 -4.08
N ILE A 159 7.83 -6.54 -2.86
CA ILE A 159 8.36 -5.93 -1.64
C ILE A 159 9.39 -6.88 -1.06
N GLY A 160 10.60 -6.38 -0.80
CA GLY A 160 11.58 -7.07 0.03
C GLY A 160 11.41 -6.70 1.50
N ALA A 161 11.73 -7.63 2.39
CA ALA A 161 11.78 -7.40 3.82
C ALA A 161 13.15 -7.77 4.36
N THR A 162 13.78 -6.87 5.12
CA THR A 162 15.02 -7.19 5.82
C THR A 162 14.76 -8.12 7.01
N VAL A 163 15.83 -8.58 7.65
CA VAL A 163 15.76 -9.00 9.07
C VAL A 163 15.41 -7.77 9.95
N PRO A 164 14.94 -7.97 11.20
CA PRO A 164 14.79 -6.87 12.15
C PRO A 164 16.11 -6.12 12.33
N LEU A 165 16.08 -4.78 12.24
CA LEU A 165 17.29 -3.96 12.17
C LEU A 165 17.79 -3.43 13.54
N GLY A 166 17.11 -3.75 14.64
CA GLY A 166 17.47 -3.26 15.98
C GLY A 166 17.54 -1.73 16.05
N ASP A 167 18.57 -1.21 16.71
CA ASP A 167 18.82 0.23 16.93
C ASP A 167 19.42 0.96 15.71
N SER A 168 19.29 0.38 14.51
CA SER A 168 19.73 1.01 13.27
C SER A 168 19.05 2.36 13.05
N ASN A 169 19.81 3.33 12.55
CA ASN A 169 19.30 4.64 12.14
C ASN A 169 18.54 4.60 10.78
N VAL A 170 18.19 3.42 10.28
CA VAL A 170 17.35 3.28 9.08
C VAL A 170 15.91 3.67 9.43
N LEU A 171 15.42 4.74 8.80
CA LEU A 171 14.07 5.28 8.94
C LEU A 171 13.60 5.30 10.40
N PRO A 172 14.28 6.05 11.29
CA PRO A 172 14.04 5.99 12.74
C PRO A 172 12.60 6.33 13.11
N GLY A 173 11.96 7.23 12.34
CA GLY A 173 10.57 7.64 12.55
C GLY A 173 9.52 6.64 12.10
N GLY A 174 9.87 5.59 11.33
CA GLY A 174 8.96 4.52 10.90
C GLY A 174 7.79 4.92 9.96
N GLU A 175 7.66 6.20 9.64
CA GLU A 175 6.68 6.76 8.69
C GLU A 175 6.81 6.08 7.32
N ALA A 176 5.72 6.03 6.54
CA ALA A 176 5.81 5.53 5.17
C ALA A 176 6.57 6.53 4.29
N VAL A 177 7.32 6.04 3.32
CA VAL A 177 8.08 6.89 2.39
C VAL A 177 7.78 6.47 0.96
N ASP A 178 7.60 7.46 0.08
CA ASP A 178 7.64 7.32 -1.37
C ASP A 178 8.62 8.35 -1.96
N ASP A 179 9.12 8.10 -3.17
CA ASP A 179 10.02 9.05 -3.84
C ASP A 179 9.60 9.46 -5.24
N SER A 180 10.21 10.54 -5.74
CA SER A 180 9.83 11.13 -7.03
C SER A 180 10.31 10.36 -8.28
N ARG A 181 10.74 9.10 -8.14
CA ARG A 181 11.13 8.28 -9.30
C ARG A 181 9.89 7.77 -10.04
N PHE A 182 10.01 7.61 -11.36
CA PHE A 182 8.94 7.00 -12.16
C PHE A 182 8.63 5.57 -11.71
N VAL A 183 9.68 4.75 -11.56
CA VAL A 183 9.58 3.51 -10.78
C VAL A 183 9.82 3.90 -9.33
N VAL A 184 8.74 4.27 -8.66
CA VAL A 184 8.74 4.78 -7.29
C VAL A 184 9.42 3.78 -6.36
N ARG A 185 10.34 4.28 -5.53
CA ARG A 185 10.78 3.52 -4.35
C ARG A 185 9.84 3.90 -3.22
N TYR A 186 9.25 2.89 -2.60
CA TYR A 186 8.38 3.07 -1.45
C TYR A 186 8.81 2.13 -0.33
N PHE A 187 8.92 2.65 0.88
CA PHE A 187 9.43 1.86 2.00
C PHE A 187 8.88 2.35 3.33
N ARG A 188 8.84 1.44 4.29
CA ARG A 188 8.37 1.70 5.67
C ARG A 188 8.99 0.68 6.61
N LYS A 189 8.91 0.93 7.92
CA LYS A 189 9.24 -0.11 8.91
C LYS A 189 8.00 -0.90 9.30
N SER A 190 8.17 -2.21 9.46
CA SER A 190 7.20 -3.04 10.19
C SER A 190 7.35 -2.82 11.69
N THR A 191 6.32 -3.22 12.45
CA THR A 191 6.31 -3.11 13.92
C THR A 191 7.40 -3.94 14.60
N ASP A 192 7.85 -5.03 13.97
CA ASP A 192 8.98 -5.85 14.42
C ASP A 192 10.35 -5.32 13.94
N GLY A 193 10.42 -4.12 13.37
CA GLY A 193 11.67 -3.42 13.08
C GLY A 193 12.35 -3.80 11.77
N ARG A 194 11.66 -4.45 10.83
CA ARG A 194 12.18 -4.73 9.48
C ARG A 194 11.94 -3.53 8.58
N LEU A 195 12.84 -3.30 7.64
CA LEU A 195 12.58 -2.41 6.51
C LEU A 195 11.81 -3.20 5.45
N LEU A 196 10.60 -2.75 5.13
CA LEU A 196 9.82 -3.21 3.98
C LEU A 196 10.11 -2.24 2.83
N PHE A 197 10.59 -2.75 1.70
CA PHE A 197 11.06 -1.94 0.59
C PHE A 197 10.49 -2.45 -0.74
N GLY A 198 9.69 -1.63 -1.39
CA GLY A 198 9.25 -1.78 -2.77
C GLY A 198 9.94 -0.77 -3.69
N GLY A 199 10.08 -1.12 -4.96
CA GLY A 199 10.83 -0.29 -5.89
C GLY A 199 10.96 -0.87 -7.29
N ARG A 200 10.08 -1.83 -7.62
CA ARG A 200 10.08 -2.50 -8.92
C ARG A 200 8.70 -3.02 -9.27
N GLU A 201 8.37 -2.85 -10.54
CA GLU A 201 7.22 -3.42 -11.20
C GLU A 201 7.69 -4.42 -12.24
N ILE A 202 6.90 -5.47 -12.45
CA ILE A 202 7.11 -6.45 -13.51
C ILE A 202 5.86 -6.46 -14.37
N TYR A 203 6.06 -6.16 -15.66
CA TYR A 203 5.04 -6.19 -16.70
C TYR A 203 4.96 -7.56 -17.40
N ALA A 204 5.46 -8.61 -16.77
CA ALA A 204 5.57 -9.97 -17.29
C ALA A 204 5.01 -10.99 -16.30
N VAL A 205 4.42 -12.07 -16.82
CA VAL A 205 3.64 -13.09 -16.08
C VAL A 205 4.51 -14.00 -15.20
N ASN A 206 5.85 -13.95 -15.35
CA ASN A 206 6.78 -14.85 -14.66
C ASN A 206 7.59 -14.13 -13.57
N ASP A 207 7.69 -14.77 -12.41
CA ASP A 207 8.54 -14.36 -11.28
C ASP A 207 10.03 -14.43 -11.66
N PRO A 208 10.75 -13.30 -11.76
CA PRO A 208 12.16 -13.35 -12.04
C PRO A 208 12.90 -13.77 -10.77
N LYS A 209 13.62 -14.89 -10.88
CA LYS A 209 14.49 -15.46 -9.83
C LYS A 209 15.42 -14.43 -9.17
N ASP A 210 15.72 -13.33 -9.86
CA ASP A 210 16.69 -12.29 -9.46
C ASP A 210 16.05 -10.97 -8.98
N ILE A 211 14.76 -10.94 -8.62
CA ILE A 211 14.13 -9.73 -8.06
C ILE A 211 14.85 -9.25 -6.79
N HIS A 212 15.27 -10.20 -5.94
CA HIS A 212 15.96 -9.94 -4.69
C HIS A 212 17.26 -9.14 -4.90
N VAL A 213 18.03 -9.44 -5.95
CA VAL A 213 19.30 -8.73 -6.28
C VAL A 213 19.05 -7.23 -6.48
N HIS A 214 17.97 -6.89 -7.16
CA HIS A 214 17.66 -5.51 -7.51
C HIS A 214 17.13 -4.73 -6.30
N ILE A 215 16.27 -5.35 -5.50
CA ILE A 215 15.75 -4.73 -4.27
C ILE A 215 16.91 -4.51 -3.29
N ARG A 216 17.79 -5.50 -3.08
CA ARG A 216 19.00 -5.35 -2.24
C ARG A 216 19.90 -4.22 -2.71
N ARG A 217 20.12 -4.08 -4.03
CA ARG A 217 20.89 -2.96 -4.59
C ARG A 217 20.25 -1.61 -4.28
N GLN A 218 18.93 -1.47 -4.48
CA GLN A 218 18.21 -0.22 -4.20
C GLN A 218 18.22 0.14 -2.70
N ILE A 219 18.09 -0.86 -1.83
CA ILE A 219 18.25 -0.71 -0.38
C ILE A 219 19.66 -0.21 -0.06
N ALA A 220 20.71 -0.86 -0.58
CA ALA A 220 22.10 -0.50 -0.33
C ALA A 220 22.49 0.87 -0.90
N GLU A 221 21.87 1.31 -2.00
CA GLU A 221 22.01 2.66 -2.51
C GLU A 221 21.50 3.69 -1.49
N LEU A 222 20.38 3.40 -0.83
CA LEU A 222 19.75 4.29 0.15
C LEU A 222 20.41 4.22 1.53
N TYR A 223 20.72 3.00 1.97
CA TYR A 223 21.29 2.65 3.28
C TYR A 223 22.50 1.74 3.07
N PRO A 224 23.71 2.31 2.89
CA PRO A 224 24.93 1.54 2.62
C PRO A 224 25.22 0.44 3.66
N ASP A 225 24.86 0.68 4.92
CA ASP A 225 25.06 -0.26 6.03
C ASP A 225 24.23 -1.55 5.90
N LEU A 226 23.23 -1.57 5.01
CA LEU A 226 22.39 -2.74 4.74
C LEU A 226 22.86 -3.57 3.54
N ARG A 227 24.03 -3.28 2.94
CA ARG A 227 24.49 -3.97 1.72
C ARG A 227 24.56 -5.49 1.88
N ASP A 228 25.03 -5.94 3.03
CA ASP A 228 25.31 -7.34 3.32
C ASP A 228 24.21 -7.99 4.19
N VAL A 229 23.08 -7.29 4.42
CA VAL A 229 21.89 -7.75 5.17
C VAL A 229 20.88 -8.39 4.24
#